data_AF-A0AAD1M7B5-F1
#
_entry.id   AF-A0AAD1M7B5-F1
#
_cell.length_a   1.000
_cell.length_b   1.000
_cell.length_c   1.000
_cell.angle_alpha   90.00
_cell.angle_beta   90.00
_cell.angle_gamma   90.00
#
_symmetry.space_group_name_H-M   'P 1'
#
loop_
_entity.id
_entity.type
_entity.pdbx_description
1 polymer ?
#
loop_
_entity_poly.entity_id
_entity_poly.type
_entity_poly.pdbx_seq_one_letter_code
_entity_poly.pdbx_strand_id
1 'polypeptide(L)' 'MVGFSPMHLIFMAVLVLIVVGVVVAVVLSVRALAKPKSSTPDAYSAMAPGWYPDPSNPSAQLRYFDGSAWTGSTHPPG' A
#
# COMPACT_ATOMS: atom_id res chain seq x y z
N MET A 1 -29.04 21.96 34.19
CA MET A 1 -28.06 22.75 33.42
C MET A 1 -26.71 22.12 33.70
N VAL A 2 -26.15 21.33 32.78
CA VAL A 2 -24.83 20.70 33.00
C VAL A 2 -23.83 21.84 33.12
N GLY A 3 -23.31 22.09 34.32
CA GLY A 3 -22.40 23.20 34.56
C GLY A 3 -21.15 23.02 33.71
N PHE A 4 -20.92 23.93 32.77
CA PHE A 4 -19.69 24.02 31.98
C PHE A 4 -18.53 24.43 32.90
N SER A 5 -18.08 23.52 33.77
CA SER A 5 -16.88 23.70 34.55
C SER A 5 -15.65 23.61 33.64
N PRO A 6 -14.61 24.43 33.85
CA PRO A 6 -13.37 24.39 33.06
C PRO A 6 -12.76 22.98 32.91
N MET A 7 -12.89 22.13 33.94
CA MET A 7 -12.44 20.74 33.88
C MET A 7 -13.19 19.88 32.85
N HIS A 8 -14.49 20.11 32.64
CA HIS A 8 -15.26 19.38 31.62
C HIS A 8 -14.82 19.75 30.20
N LEU A 9 -14.45 21.03 29.97
CA LEU A 9 -13.90 21.46 28.69
C LEU A 9 -12.56 20.80 28.40
N ILE A 10 -11.71 20.63 29.42
CA ILE A 10 -10.44 19.91 29.29
C ILE A 10 -10.69 18.44 28.93
N PHE A 11 -11.61 17.75 29.61
CA PHE A 11 -11.94 16.36 29.29
C PHE A 11 -12.49 16.21 27.86
N MET A 12 -13.36 17.12 27.40
CA MET A 12 -13.87 17.10 26.04
C MET A 12 -12.77 17.40 25.01
N ALA A 13 -11.87 18.35 25.29
CA ALA A 13 -10.75 18.66 24.42
C ALA A 13 -9.79 17.47 24.28
N VAL A 14 -9.46 16.81 25.39
CA VAL A 14 -8.62 15.60 25.38
C VAL A 14 -9.32 14.46 24.65
N LEU A 15 -10.61 14.24 24.88
CA LEU A 15 -11.41 13.23 24.17
C LEU A 15 -11.40 13.47 22.66
N VAL A 16 -11.61 14.72 22.22
CA VAL A 16 -11.58 15.09 20.81
C VAL A 16 -10.19 14.87 20.21
N LEU A 17 -9.12 15.25 20.91
CA LEU A 17 -7.75 15.01 20.45
C LEU A 17 -7.43 13.53 20.31
N ILE A 18 -7.88 12.68 21.24
CA ILE A 18 -7.71 11.23 21.16
C ILE A 18 -8.46 10.68 19.94
N VAL A 19 -9.73 11.07 19.75
CA VAL A 19 -10.53 10.62 18.61
C VAL A 19 -9.91 11.05 17.29
N VAL A 20 -9.46 12.31 17.17
CA VAL A 20 -8.77 12.81 15.98
C VAL A 20 -7.48 12.03 15.73
N GLY A 21 -6.68 11.78 16.79
CA GLY A 21 -5.47 10.99 16.68
C GLY A 21 -5.73 9.56 16.19
N VAL A 22 -6.76 8.90 16.72
CA VAL A 22 -7.17 7.55 16.29
C VAL A 22 -7.64 7.56 14.83
N VAL A 23 -8.47 8.54 14.44
CA VAL A 23 -8.96 8.65 13.06
C VAL A 23 -7.79 8.87 12.10
N VAL A 24 -6.86 9.77 12.43
CA VAL A 24 -5.65 10.00 11.63
C VAL A 24 -4.81 8.72 11.55
N ALA A 25 -4.57 8.04 12.66
CA ALA A 25 -3.82 6.78 12.67
C ALA A 25 -4.49 5.70 11.81
N VAL A 26 -5.82 5.56 11.88
CA VAL A 26 -6.59 4.62 11.05
C VAL A 26 -6.51 4.99 9.58
N VAL A 27 -6.72 6.26 9.22
CA VAL A 27 -6.62 6.72 7.83
C VAL A 27 -5.21 6.52 7.26
N LEU A 28 -4.18 6.84 8.05
CA LEU A 28 -2.79 6.60 7.67
C LEU A 28 -2.50 5.10 7.53
N SER A 29 -3.04 4.26 8.42
CA SER A 29 -2.88 2.80 8.38
C SER A 29 -3.58 2.18 7.16
N VAL A 30 -4.81 2.62 6.86
CA VAL A 30 -5.55 2.19 5.67
C VAL A 30 -4.85 2.64 4.40
N ARG A 31 -4.34 3.88 4.35
CA ARG A 31 -3.57 4.36 3.18
C ARG A 31 -2.23 3.63 3.02
N ALA A 32 -1.58 3.26 4.13
CA ALA A 32 -0.35 2.47 4.10
C ALA A 32 -0.62 1.02 3.66
N LEU A 33 -1.77 0.46 4.03
CA LEU A 33 -2.20 -0.89 3.64
C LEU A 33 -2.80 -0.94 2.22
N ALA A 34 -3.35 0.18 1.74
CA ALA A 34 -3.88 0.34 0.39
C ALA A 34 -2.79 0.59 -0.67
N LYS A 35 -1.54 0.83 -0.25
CA LYS A 35 -0.40 0.64 -1.15
C LYS A 35 -0.12 -0.86 -1.18
N PRO A 36 -0.38 -1.57 -2.30
CA PRO A 36 0.17 -2.90 -2.45
C PRO A 36 1.67 -2.75 -2.27
N LYS A 37 2.21 -3.35 -1.22
CA LYS A 37 3.63 -3.58 -1.07
C LYS A 37 4.00 -4.59 -2.14
N SER A 38 4.10 -4.13 -3.39
CA SER A 38 4.79 -4.81 -4.46
C SER A 38 6.21 -4.99 -3.96
N SER A 39 6.40 -6.13 -3.30
CA SER A 39 7.65 -6.59 -2.75
C SER A 39 8.46 -7.07 -3.93
N THR A 40 9.03 -6.13 -4.68
CA THR A 40 10.04 -6.44 -5.67
C THR A 40 10.96 -5.21 -5.81
N PRO A 41 12.24 -5.34 -5.46
CA PRO A 41 13.20 -4.24 -5.48
C PRO A 41 13.37 -3.66 -6.88
N ASP A 42 13.82 -2.41 -6.91
CA ASP A 42 13.82 -1.40 -7.98
C ASP A 42 14.48 -1.77 -9.34
N ALA A 43 14.72 -3.05 -9.64
CA ALA A 43 15.29 -3.53 -10.89
C ALA A 43 14.30 -3.49 -12.08
N TYR A 44 12.99 -3.49 -11.82
CA TYR A 44 11.96 -3.53 -12.88
C TYR A 44 11.61 -2.17 -13.47
N SER A 45 11.85 -1.06 -12.75
CA SER A 45 11.57 0.29 -13.28
C SER A 45 12.52 0.72 -14.40
N ALA A 46 13.61 -0.03 -14.62
CA ALA A 46 14.56 0.18 -15.72
C ALA A 46 14.47 -0.90 -16.82
N MET A 47 13.56 -1.87 -16.70
CA MET A 47 13.39 -2.90 -17.74
C MET A 47 12.61 -2.31 -18.92
N ALA A 48 13.20 -2.39 -20.11
CA ALA A 48 12.49 -2.09 -21.35
C ALA A 48 11.37 -3.12 -21.60
N PRO A 49 10.34 -2.79 -22.39
CA PRO A 49 9.29 -3.76 -22.72
C PRO A 49 9.88 -5.02 -23.40
N GLY A 50 9.55 -6.21 -22.88
CA GLY A 50 10.18 -7.45 -23.36
C GLY A 50 9.78 -8.71 -22.58
N TRP A 51 10.35 -9.84 -22.99
CA TRP A 51 10.16 -11.13 -22.32
C TRP A 51 11.24 -11.36 -21.27
N TYR A 52 10.82 -11.55 -20.03
CA TYR A 52 11.74 -11.77 -18.90
C TYR A 52 11.31 -13.02 -18.10
N PRO A 53 12.25 -13.67 -17.39
CA PRO A 53 11.92 -14.80 -16.52
C PRO A 53 10.95 -14.39 -15.40
N ASP A 54 9.84 -15.13 -15.21
CA ASP A 54 8.89 -14.85 -14.14
C ASP A 54 9.52 -15.08 -12.75
N PRO A 55 9.68 -14.05 -11.90
CA PRO A 55 10.21 -14.20 -10.55
C PRO A 55 9.29 -15.03 -9.63
N SER A 56 8.01 -15.19 -10.00
CA SER A 56 7.02 -15.94 -9.24
C SER A 56 7.06 -17.44 -9.54
N ASN A 57 7.56 -17.81 -10.73
CA ASN A 57 7.63 -19.19 -11.21
C ASN A 57 9.00 -19.44 -11.85
N PRO A 58 10.00 -19.90 -11.07
CA PRO A 58 11.34 -20.17 -11.60
C PRO A 58 11.39 -21.33 -12.60
N SER A 59 10.28 -22.03 -12.84
CA SER A 59 10.15 -23.18 -13.76
C SER A 59 10.13 -22.81 -15.26
N ALA A 60 10.88 -21.78 -15.67
CA ALA A 60 11.16 -21.44 -17.07
C ALA A 60 10.04 -20.80 -17.91
N GLN A 61 9.03 -20.19 -17.28
CA GLN A 61 8.04 -19.42 -18.03
C GLN A 61 8.51 -17.96 -18.21
N LEU A 62 8.71 -17.54 -19.46
CA LEU A 62 8.92 -16.14 -19.77
C LEU A 62 7.57 -15.41 -19.65
N ARG A 63 7.56 -14.29 -18.93
CA ARG A 63 6.41 -13.40 -18.81
C ARG A 63 6.73 -12.07 -19.49
N TYR A 64 5.75 -11.48 -20.14
CA TYR A 64 5.96 -10.21 -20.83
C TYR A 64 5.86 -9.04 -19.85
N PHE A 65 6.88 -8.18 -19.82
CA PHE A 65 6.93 -6.94 -19.06
C PHE A 65 6.68 -5.77 -20.02
N ASP A 66 5.75 -4.88 -19.70
CA ASP A 66 5.36 -3.76 -20.58
C ASP A 66 6.16 -2.47 -20.34
N GLY A 67 7.17 -2.50 -19.47
CA GLY A 67 7.95 -1.33 -19.04
C GLY A 67 7.44 -0.69 -17.74
N SER A 68 6.25 -1.08 -17.28
CA SER A 68 5.65 -0.58 -16.03
C SER A 68 5.23 -1.72 -15.09
N ALA A 69 4.71 -2.81 -15.64
CA ALA A 69 4.20 -3.96 -14.91
C ALA A 69 4.33 -5.25 -15.72
N TRP A 70 4.25 -6.38 -15.01
CA TRP A 70 4.20 -7.71 -15.61
C TRP A 70 2.79 -8.02 -16.14
N THR A 71 2.66 -8.24 -17.44
CA THR A 71 1.39 -8.57 -18.09
C THR A 71 0.99 -10.03 -17.85
N GLY A 72 -0.26 -10.42 -18.09
CA GLY A 72 -0.69 -11.83 -18.01
C GLY A 72 -0.17 -12.72 -19.15
N SER A 73 0.50 -12.14 -20.13
CA SER A 73 1.04 -12.87 -21.28
C SER A 73 2.26 -13.68 -20.86
N THR A 74 2.14 -14.99 -21.03
CA THR A 74 3.20 -15.95 -20.78
C THR A 74 3.58 -16.67 -22.06
N HIS A 75 4.88 -16.88 -22.26
CA HIS A 75 5.36 -17.65 -23.42
C HIS A 75 5.17 -19.14 -23.10
N PRO A 76 4.50 -19.92 -23.97
CA PRO A 76 4.44 -21.37 -23.80
C PRO A 76 5.85 -21.96 -23.86
N PRO A 77 6.18 -22.98 -23.06
CA PRO A 77 7.34 -23.81 -23.35
C PRO A 77 7.13 -24.43 -24.75
N GLY A 78 8.10 -24.27 -25.64
CA GLY A 78 8.12 -24.90 -26.95
C GLY A 78 8.41 -26.39 -26.88
#